data_AF-A0A661VWV6-F1
#
_entry.id   AF-A0A661VWV6-F1
#
_cell.length_a   1.000
_cell.length_b   1.000
_cell.length_c   1.000
_cell.angle_alpha   90.00
_cell.angle_beta   90.00
_cell.angle_gamma   90.00
#
_symmetry.space_group_name_H-M   'P 1'
#
loop_
_entity.id
_entity.type
_entity.pdbx_description
1 polymer ?
#
loop_
_entity_poly.entity_id
_entity_poly.type
_entity_poly.pdbx_seq_one_letter_code
_entity_poly.pdbx_strand_id
1 'polypeptide(L)' 'MRYLIISDIHSNLPALQTVLFDAPPFDAVWCLGDIVGY' A
#
# COMPACT_ATOMS: atom_id res chain seq x y z
N MET A 1 -8.38 -15.83 4.07
CA MET A 1 -7.16 -15.15 3.61
C MET A 1 -7.57 -13.89 2.85
N ARG A 2 -7.27 -12.70 3.37
CA ARG A 2 -7.55 -11.40 2.76
C ARG A 2 -6.23 -10.69 2.51
N TYR A 3 -6.02 -10.27 1.27
CA TYR A 3 -4.81 -9.54 0.86
C TYR A 3 -5.14 -8.09 0.57
N LEU A 4 -4.32 -7.18 1.08
CA LEU A 4 -4.33 -5.77 0.66
C LEU A 4 -3.41 -5.64 -0.57
N ILE A 5 -3.95 -5.16 -1.69
CA ILE A 5 -3.18 -4.96 -2.92
C ILE A 5 -3.01 -3.46 -3.14
N ILE A 6 -1.76 -3.01 -3.25
CA ILE A 6 -1.37 -1.61 -3.46
C ILE A 6 -0.40 -1.48 -4.64
N SER A 7 -0.37 -0.31 -5.26
CA SER A 7 0.47 0.03 -6.42
C SER A 7 0.76 1.53 -6.44
N ASP A 8 1.75 1.96 -7.24
CA ASP A 8 1.98 3.37 -7.61
C ASP A 8 2.13 4.30 -6.40
N ILE A 9 2.95 3.88 -5.43
CA ILE A 9 3.18 4.63 -4.18
C ILE A 9 3.97 5.91 -4.46
N HIS A 10 4.89 5.91 -5.41
CA HIS A 10 5.72 7.05 -5.83
C HIS A 10 6.29 7.86 -4.66
N SER A 11 6.90 7.18 -3.69
CA SER A 11 7.48 7.78 -2.47
C SER A 11 6.48 8.58 -1.63
N ASN A 12 5.17 8.47 -1.86
CA ASN A 12 4.13 9.16 -1.13
C ASN A 12 3.81 8.45 0.19
N LEU A 13 4.72 8.62 1.16
CA LEU A 13 4.58 8.04 2.50
C LEU A 13 3.26 8.42 3.20
N PRO A 14 2.80 9.69 3.17
CA PRO A 14 1.52 10.05 3.78
C PRO A 14 0.34 9.26 3.19
N ALA A 15 0.25 9.14 1.86
CA ALA A 15 -0.83 8.37 1.23
C ALA A 15 -0.76 6.88 1.59
N LEU A 16 0.45 6.29 1.60
CA LEU A 16 0.64 4.90 2.01
C LEU A 16 0.17 4.67 3.45
N GLN A 17 0.52 5.57 4.38
CA GLN A 17 0.08 5.47 5.77
C GLN A 17 -1.44 5.55 5.88
N THR A 18 -2.07 6.51 5.21
CA THR A 18 -3.54 6.64 5.21
C THR A 18 -4.22 5.37 4.73
N VAL A 19 -3.75 4.77 3.63
CA VAL A 19 -4.32 3.51 3.11
C VAL A 19 -4.13 2.36 4.09
N LEU A 20 -2.96 2.22 4.71
CA LEU A 20 -2.70 1.15 5.67
C LEU A 20 -3.54 1.27 6.94
N PHE A 21 -3.82 2.50 7.40
CA PHE A 21 -4.66 2.73 8.58
C PHE A 21 -6.16 2.61 8.31
N ASP A 22 -6.61 2.94 7.10
CA ASP A 22 -8.03 2.85 6.70
C ASP A 22 -8.42 1.42 6.27
N ALA A 23 -7.47 0.61 5.84
CA ALA A 23 -7.72 -0.75 5.37
C ALA A 23 -8.32 -1.64 6.48
N PRO A 24 -9.38 -2.42 6.18
CA PRO A 24 -9.87 -3.46 7.08
C PRO A 24 -8.81 -4.53 7.36
N PRO A 25 -8.93 -5.35 8.42
CA PRO A 25 -7.96 -6.39 8.75
C PRO A 25 -7.62 -7.30 7.56
N PHE A 26 -6.32 -7.46 7.27
CA PHE A 26 -5.79 -8.28 6.20
C PHE A 26 -4.65 -9.16 6.71
N ASP A 27 -4.40 -10.28 6.03
CA ASP A 27 -3.39 -11.26 6.41
C ASP A 27 -2.01 -10.93 5.83
N ALA A 28 -1.97 -10.29 4.65
CA ALA A 28 -0.74 -9.86 4.00
C ALA A 28 -0.99 -8.70 3.01
N VAL A 29 0.10 -8.02 2.62
CA VAL A 29 0.12 -6.94 1.63
C VAL A 29 0.87 -7.37 0.39
N TRP A 30 0.32 -7.12 -0.79
CA TRP A 30 1.00 -7.26 -2.08
C TRP A 30 1.19 -5.89 -2.71
N CYS A 31 2.42 -5.57 -3.08
CA CYS A 31 2.77 -4.32 -3.76
C CYS A 31 3.12 -4.62 -5.22
N LEU A 32 2.44 -3.95 -6.15
CA LEU A 32 2.57 -4.20 -7.58
C LEU A 32 3.70 -3.41 -8.27
N GLY A 33 4.34 -2.46 -7.57
CA GLY A 33 5.46 -1.69 -8.11
C GLY A 33 5.35 -0.20 -7.86
N ASP A 34 6.21 0.56 -8.53
CA ASP A 34 6.29 2.03 -8.49
C ASP A 34 6.33 2.57 -7.05
N ILE A 35 7.16 1.94 -6.22
CA ILE A 35 7.31 2.27 -4.80
C ILE A 35 7.99 3.63 -4.62
N VAL A 36 8.98 3.91 -5.45
CA VAL A 36 9.74 5.16 -5.48
C VAL A 36 9.65 5.78 -6.87
N GLY A 37 9.83 7.09 -6.96
CA GLY A 37 9.92 7.81 -8.24
C GLY A 37 11.03 8.86 -8.16
N TYR A 38 11.93 8.84 -9.13
CA TYR A 38 12.99 9.85 -9.32
C TYR A 38 12.63 10.72 -10.52
#